data_AF-A0A1J5NYV7-F1
#
_entry.id   AF-A0A1J5NYV7-F1
#
_cell.length_a   1.000
_cell.length_b   1.000
_cell.length_c   1.000
_cell.angle_alpha   90.00
_cell.angle_beta   90.00
_cell.angle_gamma   90.00
#
_symmetry.space_group_name_H-M   'P 1'
#
loop_
_entity.id
_entity.type
_entity.pdbx_description
1 polymer ?
#
loop_
_entity_poly.entity_id
_entity_poly.type
_entity_poly.pdbx_seq_one_letter_code
_entity_poly.pdbx_strand_id
1 'polypeptide(L)'
;MKDGAGTTLYNYFTEFGLAQISVDFLLGTATTLVQAKVRDAIRAVEDNLLGESMISVYALVSPEFFDKLIGHALTQEAYKFYSAMGAQPLRQDVRRSFPFAGILFEEYRGTVTLSTGVAERLIPAGEGIAFPIGTIDTFTTYGGPANQISLANTIGLPLYARQLMDDKDRWINILTEASILPVNKRPRTAIRLFSSN
;
A
#
# COMPACT_ATOMS: atom_id res chain seq x y z
N MET A 1 10.63 2.73 3.75
CA MET A 1 10.88 3.90 2.89
C MET A 1 12.18 3.68 2.14
N LYS A 2 12.17 3.92 0.83
CA LYS A 2 13.35 3.89 -0.03
C LYS A 2 13.57 5.29 -0.63
N ASP A 3 14.81 5.61 -0.97
CA ASP A 3 15.14 6.80 -1.74
C ASP A 3 14.92 6.60 -3.25
N GLY A 4 15.16 7.66 -4.04
CA GLY A 4 15.04 7.62 -5.49
C GLY A 4 16.07 6.70 -6.18
N ALA A 5 17.07 6.17 -5.49
CA ALA A 5 18.02 5.18 -6.02
C ALA A 5 17.63 3.74 -5.65
N GLY A 6 16.56 3.55 -4.88
CA GLY A 6 16.10 2.25 -4.40
C GLY A 6 16.75 1.80 -3.08
N THR A 7 17.57 2.67 -2.46
CA THR A 7 18.22 2.40 -1.17
C THR A 7 17.18 2.47 -0.05
N THR A 8 17.10 1.44 0.79
CA THR A 8 16.24 1.48 1.98
C THR A 8 16.78 2.50 2.98
N LEU A 9 16.02 3.57 3.20
CA LEU A 9 16.32 4.60 4.20
C LEU A 9 15.82 4.20 5.58
N TYR A 10 14.57 3.73 5.64
CA TYR A 10 13.91 3.33 6.88
C TYR A 10 13.09 2.06 6.66
N ASN A 11 13.25 1.09 7.55
CA ASN A 11 12.31 -0.02 7.66
C ASN A 11 11.60 0.08 9.01
N TYR A 12 10.34 0.52 9.02
CA TYR A 12 9.58 0.73 10.26
C TYR A 12 9.47 -0.53 11.13
N PHE A 13 9.53 -1.73 10.55
CA PHE A 13 9.60 -2.96 11.34
C PHE A 13 10.93 -3.04 12.11
N THR A 14 12.05 -2.74 11.46
CA THR A 14 13.37 -2.70 12.09
C THR A 14 13.46 -1.57 13.12
N GLU A 15 13.04 -0.35 12.77
CA GLU A 15 13.09 0.82 13.66
C GLU A 15 12.31 0.61 14.96
N PHE A 16 11.17 -0.07 14.89
CA PHE A 16 10.35 -0.35 16.07
C PHE A 16 10.62 -1.73 16.71
N GLY A 17 11.59 -2.51 16.19
CA GLY A 17 11.91 -3.84 16.72
C GLY A 17 10.78 -4.87 16.57
N LEU A 18 9.99 -4.76 15.51
CA LEU A 18 8.81 -5.57 15.25
C LEU A 18 9.05 -6.57 14.10
N ALA A 19 8.52 -7.79 14.24
CA ALA A 19 8.48 -8.74 13.15
C ALA A 19 7.34 -8.41 12.18
N GLN A 20 7.60 -8.55 10.88
CA GLN A 20 6.55 -8.44 9.87
C GLN A 20 5.61 -9.66 9.94
N ILE A 21 4.30 -9.40 9.90
CA ILE A 21 3.28 -10.45 9.83
C ILE A 21 3.00 -10.75 8.37
N SER A 22 2.95 -12.04 8.03
CA SER A 22 2.66 -12.52 6.68
C SER A 22 1.63 -13.64 6.69
N VAL A 23 0.74 -13.64 5.69
CA VAL A 23 -0.25 -14.70 5.48
C VAL A 23 -0.03 -15.32 4.11
N ASP A 24 0.27 -16.62 4.09
CA ASP A 24 0.35 -17.42 2.88
C ASP A 24 -1.04 -17.92 2.47
N PHE A 25 -1.48 -17.53 1.28
CA PHE A 25 -2.77 -17.90 0.73
C PHE A 25 -2.78 -19.24 0.01
N LEU A 26 -1.62 -19.83 -0.30
CA LEU A 26 -1.51 -21.16 -0.94
C LEU A 26 -2.48 -21.34 -2.13
N LEU A 27 -2.53 -20.35 -3.02
CA LEU A 27 -3.53 -20.27 -4.09
C LEU A 27 -3.31 -21.29 -5.22
N GLY A 28 -2.14 -21.94 -5.27
CA GLY A 28 -1.90 -23.09 -6.14
C GLY A 28 -2.52 -24.40 -5.63
N THR A 29 -2.99 -24.46 -4.37
CA THR A 29 -3.63 -25.65 -3.80
C THR A 29 -5.14 -25.53 -3.88
N ALA A 30 -5.79 -26.31 -4.76
CA ALA A 30 -7.23 -26.21 -5.03
C ALA A 30 -8.16 -26.37 -3.80
N THR A 31 -7.68 -27.04 -2.75
CA THR A 31 -8.42 -27.28 -1.51
C THR A 31 -8.18 -26.20 -0.45
N THR A 32 -7.38 -25.17 -0.73
CA THR A 32 -7.12 -24.11 0.26
C THR A 32 -8.41 -23.36 0.56
N LEU A 33 -8.77 -23.30 1.85
CA LEU A 33 -9.86 -22.49 2.34
C LEU A 33 -9.46 -21.00 2.31
N VAL A 34 -9.56 -20.36 1.14
CA VAL A 34 -9.15 -18.96 0.91
C VAL A 34 -9.82 -18.01 1.89
N GLN A 35 -11.10 -18.23 2.22
CA GLN A 35 -11.82 -17.43 3.23
C GLN A 35 -11.21 -17.52 4.64
N ALA A 36 -10.58 -18.65 4.99
CA ALA A 36 -9.85 -18.76 6.26
C ALA A 36 -8.60 -17.87 6.23
N LYS A 37 -7.85 -17.88 5.13
CA LYS A 37 -6.66 -17.02 4.93
C LYS A 37 -7.01 -15.54 4.96
N VAL A 38 -8.13 -15.15 4.36
CA VAL A 38 -8.66 -13.78 4.45
C VAL A 38 -8.97 -13.40 5.90
N ARG A 39 -9.66 -14.27 6.65
CA ARG A 39 -9.96 -14.01 8.06
C ARG A 39 -8.69 -13.93 8.92
N ASP A 40 -7.67 -14.74 8.63
CA ASP A 40 -6.39 -14.67 9.34
C ASP A 40 -5.70 -13.33 9.09
N ALA A 41 -5.75 -12.80 7.86
CA ALA A 41 -5.25 -11.46 7.56
C ALA A 41 -6.06 -10.36 8.28
N ILE A 42 -7.39 -10.45 8.28
CA ILE A 42 -8.24 -9.47 8.99
C ILE A 42 -7.96 -9.48 10.50
N ARG A 43 -7.92 -10.66 11.12
CA ARG A 43 -7.60 -10.79 12.56
C ARG A 43 -6.22 -10.23 12.87
N ALA A 44 -5.23 -10.49 12.01
CA ALA A 44 -3.90 -9.91 12.18
C ALA A 44 -3.91 -8.38 12.12
N VAL A 45 -4.76 -7.76 11.29
CA VAL A 45 -4.96 -6.30 11.32
C VAL A 45 -5.62 -5.88 12.63
N GLU A 46 -6.74 -6.50 13.00
CA GLU A 46 -7.54 -6.17 14.19
C GLU A 46 -6.72 -6.25 15.48
N ASP A 47 -5.98 -7.34 15.67
CA ASP A 47 -5.11 -7.57 16.84
C ASP A 47 -4.00 -6.53 16.97
N ASN A 48 -3.64 -5.86 15.87
CA ASN A 48 -2.55 -4.88 15.82
C ASN A 48 -3.02 -3.42 15.71
N LEU A 49 -4.33 -3.14 15.79
CA LEU A 49 -4.86 -1.77 15.87
C LEU A 49 -4.50 -1.09 17.20
N LEU A 50 -4.41 -1.85 18.30
CA LEU A 50 -3.91 -1.39 19.61
C LEU A 50 -4.52 -0.03 20.06
N GLY A 51 -5.85 0.03 20.14
CA GLY A 51 -6.59 1.22 20.56
C GLY A 51 -6.99 2.18 19.42
N GLU A 52 -6.65 1.85 18.18
CA GLU A 52 -7.15 2.49 16.96
C GLU A 52 -8.45 1.82 16.47
N SER A 53 -9.23 2.50 15.64
CA SER A 53 -10.38 1.91 14.94
C SER A 53 -10.13 1.81 13.42
N MET A 54 -10.88 0.96 12.74
CA MET A 54 -10.90 0.90 11.27
C MET A 54 -12.33 0.75 10.76
N ILE A 55 -12.57 1.16 9.52
CA ILE A 55 -13.84 0.97 8.81
C ILE A 55 -13.83 -0.37 8.06
N SER A 56 -12.72 -0.70 7.40
CA SER A 56 -12.59 -1.90 6.59
C SER A 56 -11.12 -2.24 6.36
N VAL A 57 -10.86 -3.42 5.78
CA VAL A 57 -9.52 -3.82 5.32
C VAL A 57 -9.46 -3.75 3.80
N TYR A 58 -8.41 -3.12 3.29
CA TYR A 58 -8.11 -3.01 1.87
C TYR A 58 -6.81 -3.76 1.56
N ALA A 59 -6.74 -4.40 0.39
CA ALA A 59 -5.55 -5.12 -0.02
C ALA A 59 -5.13 -4.72 -1.44
N LEU A 60 -3.90 -4.22 -1.56
CA LEU A 60 -3.24 -4.03 -2.84
C LEU A 60 -2.44 -5.30 -3.15
N VAL A 61 -2.72 -5.94 -4.28
CA VAL A 61 -2.10 -7.20 -4.69
C VAL A 61 -1.51 -7.10 -6.09
N SER A 62 -0.47 -7.87 -6.36
CA SER A 62 0.10 -8.01 -7.70
C SER A 62 -0.86 -8.71 -8.66
N PRO A 63 -0.71 -8.53 -9.99
CA PRO A 63 -1.50 -9.26 -10.99
C PRO A 63 -1.43 -10.77 -10.80
N GLU A 64 -0.25 -11.31 -10.51
CA GLU A 64 -0.04 -12.75 -10.36
C GLU A 64 -0.79 -13.32 -9.15
N PHE A 65 -0.87 -12.55 -8.06
CA PHE A 65 -1.68 -12.93 -6.90
C PHE A 65 -3.17 -12.80 -7.20
N PHE A 66 -3.59 -11.71 -7.85
CA PHE A 66 -4.99 -11.44 -8.16
C PHE A 66 -5.59 -12.51 -9.09
N ASP A 67 -4.87 -12.87 -10.16
CA ASP A 67 -5.28 -13.90 -11.12
C ASP A 67 -5.47 -15.26 -10.42
N LYS A 68 -4.55 -15.63 -9.53
CA LYS A 68 -4.68 -16.86 -8.72
C LYS A 68 -5.85 -16.78 -7.75
N LEU A 69 -6.09 -15.63 -7.12
CA LEU A 69 -7.17 -15.45 -6.15
C LEU A 69 -8.55 -15.63 -6.81
N ILE A 70 -8.79 -14.95 -7.93
CA ILE A 70 -10.07 -15.04 -8.66
C ILE A 70 -10.22 -16.35 -9.44
N GLY A 71 -9.10 -16.95 -9.85
CA GLY A 71 -9.06 -18.25 -10.53
C GLY A 71 -9.23 -19.45 -9.60
N HIS A 72 -9.06 -19.28 -8.28
CA HIS A 72 -9.17 -20.38 -7.33
C HIS A 72 -10.58 -20.99 -7.30
N ALA A 73 -10.70 -22.31 -7.37
CA ALA A 73 -11.97 -23.02 -7.50
C ALA A 73 -12.99 -22.62 -6.42
N LEU A 74 -12.58 -22.63 -5.15
CA LEU A 74 -13.45 -22.23 -4.03
C LEU A 74 -13.81 -20.73 -4.04
N THR A 75 -12.99 -19.87 -4.66
CA THR A 75 -13.34 -18.45 -4.85
C THR A 75 -14.45 -18.35 -5.89
N GLN A 76 -14.29 -19.02 -7.04
CA GLN A 76 -15.30 -19.03 -8.10
C GLN A 76 -16.63 -19.63 -7.63
N GLU A 77 -16.58 -20.72 -6.86
CA GLU A 77 -17.78 -21.32 -6.26
C GLU A 77 -18.53 -20.35 -5.35
N ALA A 78 -17.83 -19.54 -4.54
CA ALA A 78 -18.46 -18.56 -3.66
C ALA A 78 -19.29 -17.50 -4.43
N TYR A 79 -18.90 -17.17 -5.67
CA TYR A 79 -19.65 -16.23 -6.52
C TYR A 79 -20.64 -16.91 -7.48
N LYS A 80 -20.61 -18.23 -7.61
CA LYS A 80 -21.46 -18.98 -8.55
C LYS A 80 -22.96 -18.86 -8.23
N PHE A 81 -23.30 -18.76 -6.94
CA PHE A 81 -24.69 -18.68 -6.47
C PHE A 81 -25.08 -17.30 -5.90
N TYR A 82 -24.16 -16.33 -5.91
CA TYR A 82 -24.43 -15.00 -5.37
C TYR A 82 -25.34 -14.23 -6.34
N SER A 83 -26.58 -13.98 -5.91
CA SER A 83 -27.66 -13.36 -6.68
C SER A 83 -27.23 -12.02 -7.31
N ALA A 84 -27.43 -11.92 -8.62
CA ALA A 84 -26.99 -10.85 -9.50
C ALA A 84 -27.74 -9.52 -9.32
N MET A 85 -27.56 -8.84 -8.18
CA MET A 85 -28.01 -7.46 -7.98
C MET A 85 -26.85 -6.44 -8.05
N GLY A 86 -25.63 -6.87 -8.40
CA GLY A 86 -24.44 -6.03 -8.52
C GLY A 86 -23.45 -6.52 -9.59
N ALA A 87 -22.27 -5.87 -9.66
CA ALA A 87 -21.18 -6.25 -10.55
C ALA A 87 -20.82 -7.73 -10.36
N GLN A 88 -20.81 -8.53 -11.43
CA GLN A 88 -20.48 -9.95 -11.38
C GLN A 88 -18.97 -10.12 -11.54
N PRO A 89 -18.21 -10.48 -10.48
CA PRO A 89 -16.75 -10.54 -10.55
C PRO A 89 -16.20 -11.50 -11.59
N LEU A 90 -16.97 -12.54 -11.93
CA LEU A 90 -16.61 -13.53 -12.93
C LEU A 90 -16.94 -13.10 -14.38
N ARG A 91 -17.66 -11.98 -14.58
CA ARG A 91 -18.04 -11.48 -15.91
C ARG A 91 -17.54 -10.06 -16.22
N GLN A 92 -17.21 -9.30 -15.18
CA GLN A 92 -16.78 -7.91 -15.30
C GLN A 92 -15.36 -7.77 -14.77
N ASP A 93 -14.63 -6.79 -15.31
CA ASP A 93 -13.31 -6.46 -14.80
C ASP A 93 -13.44 -5.82 -13.40
N VAL A 94 -13.16 -6.62 -12.38
CA VAL A 94 -13.23 -6.23 -10.96
C VAL A 94 -11.86 -5.95 -10.35
N ARG A 95 -10.82 -5.82 -11.18
CA ARG A 95 -9.45 -5.63 -10.70
C ARG A 95 -9.27 -4.42 -9.79
N ARG A 96 -10.13 -3.40 -9.88
CA ARG A 96 -10.08 -2.19 -9.03
C ARG A 96 -10.92 -2.27 -7.75
N SER A 97 -11.78 -3.27 -7.64
CA SER A 97 -12.75 -3.37 -6.54
C SER A 97 -13.32 -4.78 -6.49
N PHE A 98 -12.56 -5.73 -5.93
CA PHE A 98 -12.98 -7.11 -5.74
C PHE A 98 -13.25 -7.41 -4.25
N PRO A 99 -14.51 -7.31 -3.78
CA PRO A 99 -14.84 -7.55 -2.38
C PRO A 99 -14.95 -9.05 -2.10
N PHE A 100 -14.04 -9.63 -1.33
CA PHE A 100 -14.04 -11.05 -0.98
C PHE A 100 -13.82 -11.29 0.52
N ALA A 101 -14.76 -11.98 1.16
CA ALA A 101 -14.69 -12.46 2.53
C ALA A 101 -14.28 -11.41 3.60
N GLY A 102 -14.58 -10.12 3.35
CA GLY A 102 -14.32 -9.01 4.28
C GLY A 102 -13.13 -8.13 3.91
N ILE A 103 -12.37 -8.46 2.86
CA ILE A 103 -11.32 -7.59 2.29
C ILE A 103 -11.77 -7.10 0.92
N LEU A 104 -11.49 -5.83 0.64
CA LEU A 104 -11.57 -5.30 -0.72
C LEU A 104 -10.19 -5.39 -1.38
N PHE A 105 -10.08 -6.25 -2.39
CA PHE A 105 -8.83 -6.46 -3.14
C PHE A 105 -8.79 -5.56 -4.38
N GLU A 106 -7.62 -4.99 -4.65
CA GLU A 106 -7.29 -4.27 -5.86
C GLU A 106 -5.96 -4.76 -6.44
N GLU A 107 -5.96 -5.06 -7.73
CA GLU A 107 -4.75 -5.27 -8.52
C GLU A 107 -3.98 -3.95 -8.66
N TYR A 108 -2.75 -3.94 -8.15
CA TYR A 108 -1.89 -2.77 -8.19
C TYR A 108 -0.66 -3.02 -9.07
N ARG A 109 -0.61 -2.34 -10.22
CA ARG A 109 0.47 -2.42 -11.22
C ARG A 109 1.43 -1.23 -11.18
N GLY A 110 1.40 -0.44 -10.11
CA GLY A 110 2.24 0.74 -9.97
C GLY A 110 3.74 0.41 -10.05
N THR A 111 4.43 1.09 -10.96
CA THR A 111 5.88 1.05 -11.09
C THR A 111 6.46 2.45 -10.95
N VAL A 112 7.62 2.54 -10.32
CA VAL A 112 8.40 3.79 -10.23
C VAL A 112 9.69 3.63 -11.02
N THR A 113 10.11 4.68 -11.71
CA THR A 113 11.42 4.71 -12.35
C THR A 113 12.41 5.30 -11.37
N LEU A 114 13.41 4.51 -10.98
CA LEU A 114 14.49 4.97 -10.10
C LEU A 114 15.39 5.95 -10.85
N SER A 115 16.14 6.77 -10.11
CA SER A 115 17.20 7.65 -10.62
C SER A 115 18.28 6.89 -11.41
N THR A 116 18.41 5.59 -11.20
CA THR A 116 19.28 4.69 -11.99
C THR A 116 18.70 4.33 -13.36
N GLY A 117 17.47 4.73 -13.68
CA GLY A 117 16.75 4.38 -14.89
C GLY A 117 16.04 3.01 -14.84
N VAL A 118 16.20 2.24 -13.75
CA VAL A 118 15.54 0.95 -13.58
C VAL A 118 14.10 1.14 -13.09
N ALA A 119 13.16 0.41 -13.69
CA ALA A 119 11.78 0.36 -13.21
C ALA A 119 11.65 -0.63 -12.03
N GLU A 120 11.08 -0.18 -10.92
CA GLU A 120 10.80 -0.99 -9.74
C GLU A 120 9.28 -1.10 -9.53
N ARG A 121 8.80 -2.32 -9.24
CA ARG A 121 7.39 -2.56 -8.87
C ARG A 121 7.16 -2.17 -7.41
N LEU A 122 6.07 -1.47 -7.14
CA LEU A 122 5.69 -1.10 -5.78
C LEU A 122 5.11 -2.28 -4.98
N ILE A 123 4.51 -3.26 -5.67
CA ILE A 123 4.08 -4.54 -5.09
C ILE A 123 4.84 -5.67 -5.82
N PRO A 124 5.60 -6.52 -5.09
CA PRO A 124 6.31 -7.64 -5.70
C PRO A 124 5.37 -8.66 -6.36
N ALA A 125 5.87 -9.38 -7.36
CA ALA A 125 5.10 -10.42 -8.05
C ALA A 125 4.68 -11.54 -7.09
N GLY A 126 3.41 -11.95 -7.15
CA GLY A 126 2.85 -12.99 -6.27
C GLY A 126 2.60 -12.53 -4.83
N GLU A 127 2.76 -11.24 -4.54
CA GLU A 127 2.57 -10.65 -3.22
C GLU A 127 1.45 -9.61 -3.22
N GLY A 128 1.09 -9.18 -2.02
CA GLY A 128 0.24 -8.03 -1.74
C GLY A 128 0.39 -7.55 -0.30
N ILE A 129 -0.34 -6.50 0.04
CA ILE A 129 -0.36 -5.90 1.38
C ILE A 129 -1.80 -5.61 1.75
N ALA A 130 -2.28 -6.19 2.84
CA ALA A 130 -3.55 -5.83 3.47
C ALA A 130 -3.32 -4.81 4.58
N PHE A 131 -4.17 -3.79 4.66
CA PHE A 131 -4.06 -2.72 5.64
C PHE A 131 -5.44 -2.13 5.99
N PRO A 132 -5.59 -1.54 7.18
CA PRO A 132 -6.85 -0.93 7.59
C PRO A 132 -7.11 0.39 6.85
N ILE A 133 -8.37 0.65 6.54
CA ILE A 133 -8.88 1.93 6.04
C ILE A 133 -9.73 2.58 7.12
N GLY A 134 -9.70 3.91 7.20
CA GLY A 134 -10.51 4.67 8.14
C GLY A 134 -9.94 4.76 9.56
N THR A 135 -8.65 4.44 9.72
CA THR A 135 -7.90 4.71 10.95
C THR A 135 -7.69 6.21 11.14
N ILE A 136 -7.62 6.67 12.39
CA ILE A 136 -7.39 8.09 12.69
C ILE A 136 -5.91 8.44 12.51
N ASP A 137 -4.99 7.62 13.03
CA ASP A 137 -3.57 8.00 13.16
C ASP A 137 -2.58 6.89 12.79
N THR A 138 -2.97 5.90 11.98
CA THR A 138 -2.04 4.82 11.60
C THR A 138 -1.07 5.23 10.50
N PHE A 139 -1.55 5.93 9.47
CA PHE A 139 -0.75 6.41 8.35
C PHE A 139 -0.74 7.94 8.35
N THR A 140 0.42 8.54 8.56
CA THR A 140 0.57 10.00 8.59
C THR A 140 1.77 10.43 7.80
N THR A 141 1.64 11.50 7.03
CA THR A 141 2.74 12.09 6.29
C THR A 141 3.15 13.40 6.95
N TYR A 142 4.40 13.49 7.38
CA TYR A 142 4.97 14.68 8.01
C TYR A 142 5.80 15.48 7.01
N GLY A 143 5.69 16.80 7.05
CA GLY A 143 6.53 17.73 6.30
C GLY A 143 7.56 18.39 7.22
N GLY A 144 8.81 18.43 6.80
CA GLY A 144 9.87 19.24 7.42
C GLY A 144 9.92 20.64 6.80
N PRO A 145 10.53 21.62 7.48
CA PRO A 145 10.78 22.93 6.91
C PRO A 145 11.70 22.84 5.68
N ALA A 146 11.58 23.82 4.77
CA ALA A 146 12.52 23.95 3.65
C ALA A 146 13.95 24.20 4.14
N ASN A 147 14.95 23.81 3.35
CA ASN A 147 16.36 24.00 3.69
C ASN A 147 16.82 25.42 3.34
N GLN A 148 16.10 26.42 3.86
CA GLN A 148 16.32 27.84 3.60
C GLN A 148 16.37 28.59 4.92
N ILE A 149 17.33 29.50 5.06
CA ILE A 149 17.51 30.27 6.31
C ILE A 149 16.25 31.05 6.71
N SER A 150 15.48 31.53 5.73
CA SER A 150 14.21 32.24 5.96
C SER A 150 13.08 31.35 6.46
N LEU A 151 13.22 30.03 6.33
CA LEU A 151 12.23 29.03 6.74
C LEU A 151 12.75 28.14 7.88
N ALA A 152 13.96 28.44 8.39
CA ALA A 152 14.51 27.80 9.57
C ALA A 152 13.55 27.98 10.76
N ASN A 153 13.30 26.89 11.49
CA ASN A 153 12.39 26.84 12.64
C ASN A 153 10.92 27.23 12.36
N THR A 154 10.48 27.20 11.10
CA THR A 154 9.06 27.36 10.76
C THR A 154 8.32 26.01 10.74
N ILE A 155 6.99 26.04 10.64
CA ILE A 155 6.19 24.82 10.43
C ILE A 155 6.50 24.27 9.04
N GLY A 156 6.74 22.95 8.97
CA GLY A 156 6.96 22.23 7.72
C GLY A 156 5.71 22.19 6.84
N LEU A 157 5.89 22.48 5.56
CA LEU A 157 4.85 22.37 4.53
C LEU A 157 5.12 21.17 3.62
N PRO A 158 4.08 20.58 3.00
CA PRO A 158 4.26 19.48 2.06
C PRO A 158 5.09 19.86 0.84
N LEU A 159 5.04 21.12 0.40
CA LEU A 159 5.79 21.63 -0.74
C LEU A 159 6.06 23.11 -0.55
N TYR A 160 7.30 23.52 -0.83
CA TYR A 160 7.70 24.90 -0.94
C TYR A 160 8.00 25.22 -2.41
N ALA A 161 7.59 26.41 -2.85
CA ALA A 161 7.90 26.92 -4.17
C ALA A 161 8.28 28.39 -4.06
N ARG A 162 9.38 28.79 -4.71
CA ARG A 162 9.85 30.17 -4.74
C ARG A 162 10.32 30.54 -6.13
N GLN A 163 9.97 31.76 -6.54
CA GLN A 163 10.49 32.39 -7.74
C GLN A 163 11.75 33.18 -7.38
N LEU A 164 12.82 32.94 -8.14
CA LEU A 164 14.09 33.64 -8.04
C LEU A 164 14.31 34.32 -9.40
N MET A 165 14.26 35.65 -9.41
CA MET A 165 14.58 36.40 -10.62
C MET A 165 16.06 36.19 -10.95
N ASP A 166 16.39 35.97 -12.23
CA ASP A 166 17.77 36.00 -12.71
C ASP A 166 18.40 37.37 -12.41
N ASP A 167 19.70 37.39 -12.09
CA ASP A 167 20.41 38.64 -11.78
C ASP A 167 20.38 39.65 -12.95
N LYS A 168 20.11 39.17 -14.18
CA LYS A 168 19.99 39.99 -15.39
C LYS A 168 18.54 40.15 -15.88
N ASP A 169 17.55 39.74 -15.08
CA ASP A 169 16.12 39.87 -15.39
C ASP A 169 15.69 39.20 -16.71
N ARG A 170 16.38 38.12 -17.10
CA ARG A 170 16.10 37.42 -18.37
C ARG A 170 15.13 36.25 -18.23
N TRP A 171 15.01 35.69 -17.04
CA TRP A 171 14.12 34.57 -16.73
C TRP A 171 13.88 34.46 -15.22
N ILE A 172 12.91 33.64 -14.85
CA ILE A 172 12.57 33.31 -13.48
C ILE A 172 12.94 31.84 -13.23
N ASN A 173 13.81 31.61 -12.24
CA ASN A 173 14.08 30.28 -11.72
C ASN A 173 12.99 29.92 -10.69
N ILE A 174 12.40 28.74 -10.83
CA ILE A 174 11.48 28.20 -9.85
C ILE A 174 12.23 27.16 -9.03
N LEU A 175 12.40 27.44 -7.74
CA LEU A 175 12.95 26.50 -6.78
C LEU A 175 11.79 25.82 -6.05
N THR A 176 11.73 24.49 -6.12
CA THR A 176 10.78 23.68 -5.35
C THR A 176 11.51 22.74 -4.42
N GLU A 177 11.06 22.67 -3.18
CA GLU A 177 11.63 21.81 -2.14
C GLU A 177 10.51 21.09 -1.39
N ALA A 178 10.74 19.82 -1.05
CA ALA A 178 9.83 19.01 -0.25
C ALA A 178 10.63 18.07 0.65
N SER A 179 10.37 18.13 1.95
CA SER A 179 11.00 17.28 2.96
C SER A 179 9.92 16.42 3.62
N ILE A 180 9.46 15.40 2.92
CA ILE A 180 8.28 14.62 3.32
C ILE A 180 8.70 13.26 3.90
N LEU A 181 8.12 12.88 5.04
CA LEU A 181 8.29 11.58 5.67
C LEU A 181 6.93 10.89 5.88
N PRO A 182 6.57 9.91 5.04
CA PRO A 182 5.40 9.06 5.25
C PRO A 182 5.68 8.03 6.36
N VAL A 183 4.96 8.13 7.47
CA VAL A 183 5.13 7.27 8.66
C VAL A 183 3.94 6.33 8.79
N ASN A 184 4.23 5.03 8.92
CA ASN A 184 3.29 4.05 9.45
C ASN A 184 3.57 3.87 10.94
N LYS A 185 2.72 4.45 11.80
CA LYS A 185 2.88 4.41 13.26
C LYS A 185 2.59 3.04 13.85
N ARG A 186 1.87 2.17 13.12
CA ARG A 186 1.53 0.80 13.53
C ARG A 186 1.88 -0.16 12.40
N PRO A 187 3.17 -0.43 12.13
CA PRO A 187 3.58 -1.21 10.96
C PRO A 187 2.98 -2.62 10.91
N ARG A 188 2.68 -3.22 12.08
CA ARG A 188 2.04 -4.55 12.16
C ARG A 188 0.58 -4.58 11.68
N THR A 189 -0.04 -3.44 11.42
CA THR A 189 -1.35 -3.37 10.73
C THR A 189 -1.24 -3.57 9.22
N ALA A 190 -0.04 -3.47 8.65
CA ALA A 190 0.22 -3.80 7.25
C ALA A 190 0.68 -5.26 7.14
N ILE A 191 -0.23 -6.13 6.71
CA ILE A 191 -0.03 -7.57 6.62
C ILE A 191 0.46 -7.92 5.22
N ARG A 192 1.60 -8.60 5.12
CA ARG A 192 2.08 -9.12 3.84
C ARG A 192 1.21 -10.31 3.43
N LEU A 193 0.65 -10.25 2.24
CA LEU A 193 -0.04 -11.36 1.60
C LEU A 193 0.89 -11.97 0.56
N PHE A 194 0.95 -13.29 0.48
CA PHE A 194 1.69 -13.97 -0.59
C PHE A 194 1.07 -15.33 -0.90
N SER A 195 1.42 -15.89 -2.05
CA SER A 195 1.15 -17.30 -2.36
C SER A 195 2.47 -17.99 -2.63
N SER A 196 2.83 -18.97 -1.80
CA SER A 196 4.07 -19.74 -2.00
C SER A 196 4.02 -20.71 -3.18
N ASN A 197 2.82 -20.98 -3.71
CA ASN A 197 2.57 -21.85 -4.87
C ASN A 197 1.66 -21.19 -5.91
#